data_AF-A0A7J9CLQ2-F1
#
_entry.id   AF-A0A7J9CLQ2-F1
#
_cell.length_a   1.000
_cell.length_b   1.000
_cell.length_c   1.000
_cell.angle_alpha   90.00
_cell.angle_beta   90.00
_cell.angle_gamma   90.00
#
_symmetry.space_group_name_H-M   'P 1'
#
loop_
_entity.id
_entity.type
_entity.pdbx_description
1 polymer ?
#
loop_
_entity_poly.entity_id
_entity_poly.type
_entity_poly.pdbx_seq_one_letter_code
_entity_poly.pdbx_strand_id
1 'polypeptide(L)'
;MVNLHNVGTFNTDMRFNASYLNELERMLENILPHAMLKAKPNLESKIRTLKRDWAIVYDILSGKDNSDFGSDEHRQFVVVKDAVWNSYISSHKEASQF
;
A
#
# COMPACT_ATOMS: atom_id res chain seq x y z
N MET A 1 -3.68 -4.07 27.45
CA MET A 1 -2.89 -3.45 26.37
C MET A 1 -2.38 -4.58 25.48
N VAL A 2 -2.83 -4.68 24.22
CA VAL A 2 -2.40 -5.75 23.31
C VAL A 2 -1.05 -5.35 22.71
N ASN A 3 -0.04 -6.21 22.84
CA ASN A 3 1.31 -5.92 22.36
C ASN A 3 1.38 -6.16 20.84
N LEU A 4 1.61 -5.09 20.07
CA LEU A 4 1.44 -5.05 18.61
C LEU A 4 2.61 -5.66 17.82
N HIS A 5 3.74 -5.92 18.47
CA HIS A 5 4.98 -6.34 17.82
C HIS A 5 5.49 -7.69 18.35
N ASN A 6 6.10 -8.50 17.48
CA ASN A 6 6.81 -9.72 17.85
C ASN A 6 8.25 -9.36 18.24
N VAL A 7 8.67 -9.57 19.49
CA VAL A 7 10.08 -9.39 19.89
C VAL A 7 10.94 -10.42 19.15
N GLY A 8 11.62 -9.98 18.09
CA GLY A 8 12.48 -10.78 17.23
C GLY A 8 13.01 -9.94 16.07
N THR A 9 14.19 -10.32 15.58
CA THR A 9 14.94 -9.68 14.47
C THR A 9 14.02 -9.23 13.34
N PHE A 10 14.28 -8.02 12.81
CA PHE A 10 13.60 -7.41 11.67
C PHE A 10 13.61 -8.33 10.44
N ASN A 11 12.68 -9.28 10.39
CA ASN A 11 12.37 -10.05 9.19
C ASN A 11 11.30 -9.27 8.42
N THR A 12 11.53 -9.13 7.12
CA THR A 12 10.69 -8.41 6.15
C THR A 12 9.28 -9.01 5.97
N ASP A 13 9.03 -10.17 6.57
CA ASP A 13 7.70 -10.76 6.71
C ASP A 13 6.99 -10.19 7.95
N MET A 14 5.97 -9.37 7.70
CA MET A 14 5.09 -8.77 8.70
C MET A 14 4.30 -9.83 9.46
N ARG A 15 4.97 -10.55 10.37
CA ARG A 15 4.35 -11.54 11.22
C ARG A 15 3.64 -10.81 12.36
N PHE A 16 2.46 -10.27 12.05
CA PHE A 16 1.53 -9.71 13.01
C PHE A 16 1.36 -10.67 14.20
N ASN A 17 1.27 -10.12 15.40
CA ASN A 17 0.97 -10.91 16.59
C ASN A 17 -0.39 -11.59 16.43
N ALA A 18 -0.46 -12.90 16.64
CA ALA A 18 -1.71 -13.66 16.55
C ALA A 18 -2.81 -13.12 17.49
N SER A 19 -2.43 -12.64 18.68
CA SER A 19 -3.38 -12.03 19.62
C SER A 19 -4.02 -10.75 19.07
N TYR A 20 -3.27 -9.95 18.32
CA TYR A 20 -3.78 -8.75 17.66
C TYR A 20 -4.74 -9.09 16.51
N LEU A 21 -4.37 -10.06 15.66
CA LEU A 21 -5.23 -10.49 14.56
C LEU A 21 -6.57 -11.03 15.05
N ASN A 22 -6.58 -11.81 16.13
CA ASN A 22 -7.82 -12.32 16.73
C ASN A 22 -8.72 -11.19 17.27
N GLU A 23 -8.12 -10.18 17.92
CA GLU A 23 -8.88 -9.03 18.41
C GLU A 23 -9.48 -8.22 17.26
N LEU A 24 -8.72 -8.02 16.18
CA LEU A 24 -9.23 -7.37 14.97
C LEU A 24 -10.37 -8.16 14.32
N GLU A 25 -10.27 -9.48 14.21
CA GLU A 25 -11.38 -10.32 13.68
C GLU A 25 -12.64 -10.18 14.55
N ARG A 26 -12.48 -10.11 15.88
CA ARG A 26 -13.60 -9.88 16.81
C ARG A 26 -14.23 -8.50 16.62
N MET A 27 -13.42 -7.46 16.45
CA MET A 27 -13.92 -6.11 16.18
C MET A 27 -14.64 -6.03 14.83
N LEU A 28 -14.12 -6.70 13.80
CA LEU A 28 -14.74 -6.75 12.49
C LEU A 28 -16.11 -7.45 12.53
N GLU A 29 -16.24 -8.58 13.23
CA GLU A 29 -17.53 -9.26 13.38
C GLU A 29 -18.56 -8.41 14.13
N ASN A 30 -18.12 -7.61 15.12
CA ASN A 30 -19.01 -6.70 15.84
C ASN A 30 -19.51 -5.53 14.97
N ILE A 31 -18.66 -4.99 14.10
CA ILE A 31 -19.01 -3.83 13.24
C ILE A 31 -19.75 -4.30 11.97
N LEU A 32 -19.36 -5.44 11.42
CA LEU A 32 -19.88 -6.03 10.18
C LEU A 32 -20.22 -7.52 10.42
N PRO A 33 -21.30 -7.80 11.15
CA PRO A 33 -21.70 -9.18 11.42
C PRO A 33 -21.99 -9.93 10.12
N HIS A 34 -21.61 -11.21 10.09
CA HIS A 34 -21.76 -12.10 8.94
C HIS A 34 -20.95 -11.74 7.68
N ALA A 35 -20.05 -10.75 7.74
CA ALA A 35 -19.15 -10.43 6.62
C ALA A 35 -18.03 -11.48 6.43
N MET A 36 -17.81 -12.35 7.43
CA MET A 36 -16.83 -13.45 7.41
C MET A 36 -15.40 -13.01 7.04
N LEU A 37 -15.04 -11.77 7.41
CA LEU A 37 -13.74 -11.17 7.08
C LEU A 37 -12.64 -11.72 7.98
N LYS A 38 -11.53 -12.16 7.37
CA LYS A 38 -10.32 -12.60 8.09
C LYS A 38 -9.28 -11.48 8.16
N ALA A 39 -8.73 -11.18 9.33
CA ALA A 39 -7.83 -10.04 9.50
C ALA A 39 -6.53 -10.27 8.72
N LYS A 40 -5.93 -11.45 8.84
CA LYS A 40 -4.61 -11.75 8.24
C LYS A 40 -4.57 -11.62 6.71
N PRO A 41 -5.34 -12.39 5.91
CA PRO A 41 -5.26 -12.31 4.46
C PRO A 41 -5.69 -10.94 3.91
N ASN A 42 -6.64 -10.26 4.57
CA ASN A 42 -7.07 -8.92 4.16
C ASN A 42 -6.00 -7.86 4.43
N LEU A 43 -5.33 -7.89 5.59
CA LEU A 43 -4.24 -6.98 5.91
C LEU A 43 -3.02 -7.22 5.03
N GLU A 44 -2.64 -8.48 4.82
CA GLU A 44 -1.51 -8.85 3.93
C GLU A 44 -1.77 -8.37 2.50
N SER A 45 -3.00 -8.54 2.00
CA SER A 45 -3.39 -8.06 0.67
C SER A 45 -3.29 -6.53 0.58
N LYS A 46 -3.85 -5.80 1.56
CA LYS A 46 -3.78 -4.32 1.60
C LYS A 46 -2.35 -3.80 1.66
N ILE A 47 -1.50 -4.41 2.48
CA ILE A 47 -0.08 -4.06 2.57
C ILE A 47 0.64 -4.31 1.26
N ARG A 48 0.34 -5.44 0.60
CA ARG A 48 0.95 -5.76 -0.69
C ARG A 48 0.59 -4.73 -1.75
N THR A 49 -0.69 -4.32 -1.81
CA THR A 49 -1.14 -3.24 -2.68
C THR A 49 -0.43 -1.94 -2.34
N LEU A 50 -0.41 -1.53 -1.07
CA LEU A 50 0.27 -0.31 -0.63
C LEU A 50 1.76 -0.30 -1.00
N LYS A 51 2.47 -1.42 -0.81
CA LYS A 51 3.89 -1.53 -1.19
C LYS A 51 4.09 -1.37 -2.70
N ARG A 52 3.20 -1.95 -3.51
CA ARG A 52 3.26 -1.85 -4.98
C ARG A 52 3.01 -0.42 -5.44
N ASP A 53 1.93 0.19 -4.95
CA ASP A 53 1.54 1.54 -5.35
C ASP A 53 2.59 2.56 -4.88
N TRP A 54 3.13 2.38 -3.67
CA TRP A 54 4.23 3.21 -3.16
C TRP A 54 5.50 3.08 -4.00
N ALA A 55 5.83 1.89 -4.52
CA ALA A 55 6.99 1.72 -5.39
C ALA A 55 6.88 2.56 -6.67
N ILE A 56 5.68 2.67 -7.23
CA ILE A 56 5.40 3.50 -8.42
C ILE A 56 5.56 4.98 -8.08
N VAL A 57 4.95 5.44 -6.98
CA VAL A 57 5.09 6.84 -6.53
C VAL A 57 6.56 7.19 -6.25
N TYR A 58 7.28 6.29 -5.57
CA TYR A 58 8.69 6.48 -5.27
C TYR A 58 9.55 6.57 -6.54
N ASP A 59 9.28 5.71 -7.53
CA ASP A 59 9.95 5.75 -8.83
C ASP A 59 9.66 7.07 -9.57
N ILE A 60 8.42 7.53 -9.58
CA ILE A 60 8.06 8.83 -10.16
C ILE A 60 8.82 9.97 -9.49
N LEU A 61 8.90 9.98 -8.15
CA LEU A 61 9.55 11.05 -7.39
C LEU A 61 11.08 11.00 -7.42
N SER A 62 11.67 9.81 -7.57
CA SER A 62 13.13 9.60 -7.47
C SER A 62 13.79 9.30 -8.82
N GLY A 63 12.99 9.07 -9.85
CA GLY A 63 13.43 8.65 -11.18
C GLY A 63 14.14 9.78 -11.91
N LYS A 64 15.33 9.48 -12.43
CA LYS A 64 16.22 10.45 -13.09
C LYS A 64 15.58 11.14 -14.31
N ASP A 65 14.68 10.43 -14.99
CA ASP A 65 14.00 10.90 -16.21
C ASP A 65 12.55 11.34 -15.95
N ASN A 66 12.13 11.41 -14.68
CA ASN A 66 10.76 11.75 -14.27
C ASN A 66 10.63 13.23 -13.84
N SER A 67 11.55 14.11 -14.25
CA SER A 67 11.52 15.56 -13.92
C SER A 67 10.28 16.28 -14.43
N ASP A 68 9.58 15.70 -15.39
CA ASP A 68 8.36 16.26 -16.00
C ASP A 68 7.09 15.96 -15.19
N PHE A 69 7.20 15.17 -14.12
CA PHE A 69 6.14 14.99 -13.13
C PHE A 69 6.17 16.15 -12.11
N GLY A 70 5.06 16.85 -12.00
CA GLY A 70 4.83 17.87 -10.99
C GLY A 70 4.15 17.30 -9.74
N SER A 71 4.23 18.05 -8.64
CA SER A 71 3.44 17.81 -7.43
C SER A 71 2.44 18.94 -7.25
N ASP A 72 1.16 18.60 -7.10
CA ASP A 72 0.14 19.50 -6.59
C ASP A 72 0.10 19.35 -5.06
N GLU A 73 0.84 20.22 -4.37
CA GLU A 73 0.91 20.22 -2.90
C GLU A 73 -0.44 20.53 -2.24
N HIS A 74 -1.34 21.25 -2.91
CA HIS A 74 -2.65 21.55 -2.33
C HIS A 74 -3.54 20.30 -2.32
N ARG A 75 -3.47 19.49 -3.38
CA ARG A 75 -4.26 18.25 -3.51
C ARG A 75 -3.52 17.00 -3.07
N GLN A 76 -2.23 17.12 -2.77
CA GLN A 76 -1.33 16.01 -2.45
C GLN A 76 -1.32 14.95 -3.57
N PHE A 77 -1.31 15.40 -4.83
CA PHE A 77 -1.28 14.55 -6.02
C PHE A 77 -0.04 14.78 -6.88
N VAL A 78 0.38 13.73 -7.58
CA VAL A 78 1.31 13.85 -8.69
C VAL A 78 0.53 14.28 -9.93
N VAL A 79 1.01 15.29 -10.65
CA VAL A 79 0.39 15.83 -11.86
C VAL A 79 1.36 15.75 -13.02
N VAL A 80 0.88 15.32 -14.18
CA VAL A 80 1.73 15.12 -15.35
C VAL A 80 0.91 15.31 -16.63
N LYS A 81 1.57 15.64 -17.74
CA LYS A 81 0.92 15.70 -19.06
C LYS A 81 0.67 14.29 -19.58
N ASP A 82 -0.45 14.07 -20.29
CA ASP A 82 -0.80 12.78 -20.89
C ASP A 82 0.34 12.16 -21.72
N ALA A 83 1.08 12.98 -22.48
CA ALA A 83 2.20 12.49 -23.29
C ALA A 83 3.32 11.86 -22.43
N VAL A 84 3.63 12.47 -21.29
CA VAL A 84 4.65 11.99 -20.35
C VAL A 84 4.12 10.77 -19.59
N TRP A 85 2.85 10.77 -19.17
CA TRP A 85 2.21 9.60 -18.57
C TRP A 85 2.21 8.39 -19.51
N ASN A 86 1.79 8.57 -20.75
CA ASN A 86 1.77 7.51 -21.77
C ASN A 86 3.17 6.96 -22.05
N SER A 87 4.19 7.81 -22.06
CA SER A 87 5.59 7.38 -22.16
C SER A 87 6.00 6.55 -20.94
N TYR A 88 5.66 7.00 -19.73
CA TYR A 88 5.98 6.32 -18.48
C TYR A 88 5.37 4.91 -18.39
N ILE A 89 4.07 4.76 -18.64
CA ILE A 89 3.38 3.45 -18.61
C ILE A 89 3.78 2.54 -19.79
N SER A 90 4.46 3.08 -20.81
CA SER A 90 5.02 2.27 -21.89
C SER A 90 6.16 1.36 -21.37
N SER A 91 6.97 1.87 -20.45
CA SER A 91 8.08 1.16 -19.78
C SER A 91 7.72 0.61 -18.39
N HIS A 92 6.72 1.16 -17.70
CA HIS A 92 6.28 0.75 -16.35
C HIS A 92 4.84 0.19 -16.40
N LYS A 93 4.71 -1.07 -16.81
CA LYS A 93 3.39 -1.70 -17.06
C LYS A 93 2.54 -1.82 -15.80
N GLU A 94 3.15 -1.94 -14.64
CA GLU A 94 2.52 -1.95 -13.33
C GLU A 94 1.75 -0.66 -12.99
N ALA A 95 2.11 0.46 -13.63
CA ALA A 95 1.44 1.74 -13.44
C ALA A 95 0.24 1.93 -14.38
N SER A 96 0.04 1.06 -15.38
CA SER A 96 -1.07 1.18 -16.36
C SER A 96 -2.47 1.02 -15.77
N GLN A 97 -2.59 0.60 -14.51
CA GLN A 97 -3.85 0.50 -13.78
C GLN A 97 -4.36 1.86 -13.26
N PHE A 98 -3.55 2.93 -13.31
CA PHE A 98 -3.87 4.27 -12.83
C PHE A 98 -4.31 5.21 -13.95
#